data_AF-A0A9P4UDX4-F1
#
_entry.id   AF-A0A9P4UDX4-F1
#
_cell.length_a   1.000
_cell.length_b   1.000
_cell.length_c   1.000
_cell.angle_alpha   90.00
_cell.angle_beta   90.00
_cell.angle_gamma   90.00
#
_symmetry.space_group_name_H-M   'P 1'
#
loop_
_entity.id
_entity.type
_entity.pdbx_description
1 polymer ?
#
loop_
_entity_poly.entity_id
_entity_poly.type
_entity_poly.pdbx_seq_one_letter_code
_entity_poly.pdbx_strand_id
1 'polypeptide(L)'
;MSIPFRSRNRAPPPLPPRNPAHLRSTHDSRRAKYNCSCGINNKANACTCTTCQNLLRNSDSPCDYYGRCVEPLAWSIEHDPVLNQAYCPLYSVIPKELRDLIFTYALTDSKAHSFESIVHRNAGRFRMRLNGTRRNDIATDLLRTCRAVYHETWTLPLSLSPYMIYNLGDHARSGLKLLPYPWQLALIRSLDITLQQSLLEGEALGFPNALHNYLHGKSSWHPEARHHGVYVVPRNHRHGNENSPLDFAYPSNFKACFESFCCIPSEEGQERHFLSHMLGKATHDPRSLELPWSSAMRVAQARPIIHLTLRLQSSDWWTWTDSPTSTDPAHHLGLDPTVGDGSLLGRPTAILMRELANRRRSGSYPHISADDDLEKSPGWAAAIGRMSDLKCLELVLETFTEKRAQLEQVIEAAMSWKFPIKNTSYELTWDGQVDHSGWSMQASGYDSPNESWHRKSNAFDVRIIRFTRKRNV
;
A
#
# COMPACT_ATOMS: atom_id res chain seq x y z
N MET A 1 21.62 48.10 -19.57
CA MET A 1 21.30 47.11 -20.62
C MET A 1 20.52 45.98 -19.97
N SER A 2 19.22 45.95 -20.19
CA SER A 2 18.28 45.05 -19.51
C SER A 2 18.00 43.85 -20.42
N ILE A 3 18.43 42.65 -20.01
CA ILE A 3 18.16 41.43 -20.77
C ILE A 3 16.72 40.98 -20.45
N PRO A 4 15.84 40.82 -21.45
CA PRO A 4 14.46 40.42 -21.18
C PRO A 4 14.40 38.93 -20.83
N PHE A 5 13.81 38.63 -19.66
CA PHE A 5 13.44 37.29 -19.25
C PHE A 5 12.35 36.75 -20.19
N ARG A 6 12.73 35.92 -21.17
CA ARG A 6 11.76 35.14 -21.95
C ARG A 6 11.25 33.99 -21.09
N SER A 7 10.03 34.13 -20.59
CA SER A 7 9.20 33.02 -20.10
C SER A 7 9.16 31.90 -21.16
N ARG A 8 9.84 30.79 -20.88
CA ARG A 8 9.77 29.55 -21.68
C ARG A 8 8.67 28.66 -21.10
N ASN A 9 7.42 29.09 -21.19
CA ASN A 9 6.25 28.21 -21.03
C ASN A 9 6.00 27.44 -22.35
N ARG A 10 6.99 26.67 -22.83
CA ARG A 10 6.73 25.66 -23.87
C ARG A 10 6.54 24.34 -23.15
N ALA A 11 5.38 23.72 -23.33
CA ALA A 11 5.15 22.35 -22.89
C ALA A 11 6.30 21.47 -23.40
N PRO A 12 6.83 20.55 -22.56
CA PRO A 12 7.91 19.67 -22.97
C PRO A 12 7.47 18.86 -24.21
N PRO A 13 8.39 18.60 -25.15
CA PRO A 13 8.06 17.82 -26.34
C PRO A 13 7.54 16.44 -25.91
N PRO A 14 6.55 15.87 -26.61
CA PRO A 14 6.07 14.52 -26.33
C PRO A 14 7.25 13.55 -26.43
N LEU A 15 7.26 12.52 -25.56
CA LEU A 15 8.28 11.48 -25.61
C LEU A 15 8.37 10.95 -27.05
N PRO A 16 9.58 10.89 -27.65
CA PRO A 16 9.71 10.53 -29.04
C PRO A 16 9.11 9.13 -29.26
N PRO A 17 8.20 8.96 -30.24
CA PRO A 17 7.68 7.64 -30.55
C PRO A 17 8.84 6.74 -30.97
N ARG A 18 8.93 5.53 -30.41
CA ARG A 18 9.93 4.57 -30.87
C ARG A 18 9.62 4.21 -32.31
N ASN A 19 10.54 4.48 -33.21
CA ASN A 19 10.35 4.25 -34.64
C ASN A 19 10.14 2.75 -34.93
N PRO A 20 9.00 2.33 -35.52
CA PRO A 20 8.68 0.92 -35.78
C PRO A 20 9.64 0.20 -36.74
N ALA A 21 10.50 0.94 -37.46
CA ALA A 21 11.40 0.37 -38.46
C ALA A 21 12.41 -0.65 -37.90
N HIS A 22 12.77 -0.57 -36.61
CA HIS A 22 13.61 -1.57 -35.94
C HIS A 22 12.83 -2.82 -35.45
N LEU A 23 11.52 -2.93 -35.76
CA LEU A 23 10.61 -3.97 -35.23
C LEU A 23 10.31 -5.10 -36.24
N ARG A 24 10.86 -5.09 -37.45
CA ARG A 24 10.64 -6.15 -38.45
C ARG A 24 11.69 -7.25 -38.35
N SER A 25 11.47 -8.23 -37.47
CA SER A 25 12.13 -9.54 -37.55
C SER A 25 11.08 -10.61 -37.81
N THR A 26 11.31 -11.36 -38.86
CA THR A 26 10.49 -12.42 -39.46
C THR A 26 10.20 -13.56 -38.48
N HIS A 27 8.90 -13.85 -38.30
CA HIS A 27 8.25 -15.12 -37.93
C HIS A 27 8.74 -15.93 -36.70
N ASP A 28 7.75 -16.46 -35.97
CA ASP A 28 7.79 -17.51 -34.92
C ASP A 28 8.07 -17.19 -33.45
N SER A 29 8.09 -15.93 -33.02
CA SER A 29 7.89 -15.65 -31.58
C SER A 29 7.21 -14.31 -31.33
N ARG A 30 5.86 -14.29 -31.33
CA ARG A 30 5.04 -13.13 -30.91
C ARG A 30 5.05 -12.92 -29.38
N ARG A 31 6.18 -13.14 -28.71
CA ARG A 31 6.43 -12.52 -27.41
C ARG A 31 7.04 -11.17 -27.71
N ALA A 32 6.47 -10.10 -27.19
CA ALA A 32 7.15 -8.81 -27.19
C ALA A 32 8.54 -9.02 -26.57
N LYS A 33 9.61 -9.05 -27.40
CA LYS A 33 11.00 -8.96 -26.91
C LYS A 33 11.26 -7.66 -26.16
N TYR A 34 10.31 -6.73 -26.29
CA TYR A 34 10.23 -5.46 -25.62
C TYR A 34 9.85 -5.69 -24.15
N ASN A 35 10.79 -5.36 -23.26
CA ASN A 35 10.65 -5.29 -21.79
C ASN A 35 11.16 -6.47 -20.96
N CYS A 36 11.62 -7.57 -21.57
CA CYS A 36 12.39 -8.57 -20.83
C CYS A 36 13.85 -8.12 -20.76
N SER A 37 14.33 -7.76 -19.56
CA SER A 37 15.65 -7.16 -19.32
C SER A 37 16.86 -8.06 -19.65
N CYS A 38 16.68 -9.15 -20.38
CA CYS A 38 17.69 -10.19 -20.53
C CYS A 38 17.47 -10.98 -21.81
N GLY A 39 18.53 -11.09 -22.61
CA GLY A 39 18.53 -11.69 -23.94
C GLY A 39 18.25 -13.19 -23.96
N ILE A 40 18.16 -13.70 -25.18
CA ILE A 40 17.64 -15.03 -25.56
C ILE A 40 18.70 -16.14 -25.36
N ASN A 41 19.69 -15.95 -24.48
CA ASN A 41 20.69 -16.99 -24.28
C ASN A 41 20.08 -18.14 -23.47
N ASN A 42 19.94 -19.30 -24.11
CA ASN A 42 19.42 -20.57 -23.57
C ASN A 42 20.20 -21.13 -22.35
N LYS A 43 21.09 -20.36 -21.75
CA LYS A 43 21.73 -20.67 -20.47
C LYS A 43 20.99 -19.85 -19.41
N ALA A 44 20.26 -20.53 -18.53
CA ALA A 44 19.35 -19.96 -17.52
C ALA A 44 19.95 -18.89 -16.58
N ASN A 45 21.25 -18.61 -16.68
CA ASN A 45 22.01 -17.77 -15.75
C ASN A 45 22.64 -16.51 -16.40
N ALA A 46 22.34 -16.19 -17.68
CA ALA A 46 22.96 -15.05 -18.36
C ALA A 46 21.99 -13.87 -18.53
N CYS A 47 21.89 -12.97 -17.54
CA CYS A 47 21.32 -11.63 -17.80
C CYS A 47 22.28 -10.84 -18.71
N THR A 48 21.78 -10.28 -19.81
CA THR A 48 22.51 -9.33 -20.68
C THR A 48 22.27 -7.88 -20.28
N CYS A 49 21.52 -7.64 -19.21
CA CYS A 49 21.50 -6.33 -18.59
C CYS A 49 22.93 -6.02 -18.12
N THR A 50 23.61 -5.07 -18.75
CA THR A 50 24.96 -4.60 -18.38
C THR A 50 25.06 -4.33 -16.86
N THR A 51 23.93 -3.89 -16.31
CA THR A 51 23.46 -3.95 -14.92
C THR A 51 23.89 -5.17 -14.08
N CYS A 52 23.45 -6.38 -14.42
CA CYS A 52 23.70 -7.58 -13.61
C CYS A 52 25.06 -8.20 -13.93
N GLN A 53 25.66 -7.85 -15.07
CA GLN A 53 27.03 -8.29 -15.38
C GLN A 53 28.08 -7.52 -14.58
N ASN A 54 27.88 -6.22 -14.32
CA ASN A 54 28.89 -5.38 -13.69
C ASN A 54 28.69 -5.14 -12.18
N LEU A 55 27.47 -5.24 -11.64
CA LEU A 55 27.16 -4.76 -10.28
C LEU A 55 26.68 -5.81 -9.27
N LEU A 56 26.24 -7.00 -9.71
CA LEU A 56 25.61 -8.01 -8.86
C LEU A 56 26.33 -9.37 -8.86
N ARG A 57 27.53 -9.47 -9.45
CA ARG A 57 28.25 -10.74 -9.53
C ARG A 57 28.91 -11.12 -8.19
N ASN A 58 28.15 -11.83 -7.37
CA ASN A 58 28.47 -13.25 -7.18
C ASN A 58 27.86 -13.98 -8.39
N SER A 59 28.64 -14.81 -9.09
CA SER A 59 28.32 -15.42 -10.40
C SER A 59 26.99 -16.21 -10.48
N ASP A 60 26.32 -16.44 -9.36
CA ASP A 60 25.21 -17.40 -9.25
C ASP A 60 23.86 -16.79 -8.82
N SER A 61 23.76 -15.46 -8.63
CA SER A 61 22.45 -14.85 -8.30
C SER A 61 21.62 -14.52 -9.56
N PRO A 62 20.41 -15.10 -9.73
CA PRO A 62 19.55 -14.80 -10.86
C PRO A 62 19.00 -13.37 -10.73
N CYS A 63 18.92 -12.63 -11.85
CA CYS A 63 18.24 -11.34 -11.87
C CYS A 63 16.75 -11.53 -11.53
N ASP A 64 16.24 -10.81 -10.52
CA ASP A 64 14.83 -10.88 -10.09
C ASP A 64 13.82 -10.51 -11.20
N TYR A 65 14.31 -9.84 -12.25
CA TYR A 65 13.55 -9.38 -13.40
C TYR A 65 13.82 -10.20 -14.66
N TYR A 66 14.57 -11.31 -14.55
CA TYR A 66 14.88 -12.16 -15.70
C TYR A 66 13.60 -12.75 -16.31
N GLY A 67 13.43 -12.60 -17.63
CA GLY A 67 12.29 -13.10 -18.39
C GLY A 67 10.98 -12.36 -18.17
N ARG A 68 10.98 -11.22 -17.47
CA ARG A 68 9.75 -10.50 -17.10
C ARG A 68 9.68 -9.12 -17.75
N CYS A 69 8.48 -8.75 -18.20
CA CYS A 69 8.19 -7.41 -18.68
C CYS A 69 8.12 -6.42 -17.51
N VAL A 70 9.08 -5.51 -17.43
CA VAL A 70 9.12 -4.48 -16.37
C VAL A 70 8.16 -3.31 -16.61
N GLU A 71 7.64 -3.16 -17.82
CA GLU A 71 6.63 -2.16 -18.20
C GLU A 71 5.32 -2.84 -18.62
N PRO A 72 4.15 -2.18 -18.43
CA PRO A 72 2.89 -2.69 -18.94
C PRO A 72 2.87 -2.66 -20.47
N LEU A 73 2.20 -3.65 -21.07
CA LEU A 73 2.02 -3.71 -22.53
C LEU A 73 1.42 -2.42 -23.11
N ALA A 74 0.62 -1.69 -22.32
CA ALA A 74 -0.08 -0.49 -22.74
C ALA A 74 0.90 0.56 -23.27
N TRP A 75 2.07 0.67 -22.66
CA TRP A 75 3.06 1.64 -23.07
C TRP A 75 3.80 1.26 -24.35
N SER A 76 3.76 -0.01 -24.78
CA SER A 76 4.38 -0.46 -26.02
C SER A 76 3.45 -0.35 -27.22
N ILE A 77 2.13 -0.36 -26.98
CA ILE A 77 1.11 -0.35 -28.05
C ILE A 77 0.35 0.98 -28.12
N GLU A 78 0.73 1.98 -27.32
CA GLU A 78 0.04 3.27 -27.22
C GLU A 78 -0.05 4.07 -28.52
N HIS A 79 0.90 3.86 -29.43
CA HIS A 79 0.92 4.53 -30.73
C HIS A 79 0.24 3.71 -31.82
N ASP A 80 -0.12 2.47 -31.54
CA ASP A 80 -0.82 1.65 -32.52
C ASP A 80 -2.30 2.06 -32.55
N PRO A 81 -2.92 2.21 -33.73
CA PRO A 81 -4.32 2.58 -33.81
C PRO A 81 -5.20 1.50 -33.17
N VAL A 82 -6.24 1.95 -32.46
CA VAL A 82 -7.34 1.09 -32.02
C VAL A 82 -8.24 0.86 -33.23
N LEU A 83 -8.53 -0.40 -33.55
CA LEU A 83 -9.48 -0.74 -34.62
C LEU A 83 -10.85 -0.13 -34.32
N ASN A 84 -11.54 0.35 -35.36
CA ASN A 84 -12.86 0.96 -35.21
C ASN A 84 -13.83 0.00 -34.48
N GLN A 85 -14.40 0.47 -33.36
CA GLN A 85 -15.31 -0.30 -32.50
C GLN A 85 -16.79 -0.02 -32.80
N ALA A 86 -17.14 0.55 -33.95
CA ALA A 86 -18.52 0.88 -34.32
C ALA A 86 -19.49 -0.31 -34.32
N TYR A 87 -18.99 -1.54 -34.50
CA TYR A 87 -19.81 -2.76 -34.44
C TYR A 87 -19.86 -3.41 -33.05
N CYS A 88 -19.16 -2.85 -32.07
CA CYS A 88 -19.17 -3.34 -30.69
C CYS A 88 -20.23 -2.56 -29.90
N PRO A 89 -21.30 -3.18 -29.40
CA PRO A 89 -22.33 -2.47 -28.62
C PRO A 89 -21.76 -1.70 -27.42
N LEU A 90 -20.69 -2.24 -26.81
CA LEU A 90 -19.99 -1.57 -25.72
C LEU A 90 -19.47 -0.18 -26.12
N TYR A 91 -19.00 0.01 -27.36
CA TYR A 91 -18.45 1.29 -27.82
C TYR A 91 -19.41 2.11 -28.71
N SER A 92 -20.39 1.47 -29.34
CA SER A 92 -21.35 2.11 -30.24
C SER A 92 -22.65 2.54 -29.56
N VAL A 93 -23.05 1.85 -28.49
CA VAL A 93 -24.31 2.11 -27.77
C VAL A 93 -24.04 2.69 -26.39
N ILE A 94 -23.05 2.15 -25.67
CA ILE A 94 -22.81 2.53 -24.26
C ILE A 94 -21.87 3.75 -24.22
N PRO A 95 -22.30 4.88 -23.63
CA PRO A 95 -21.45 6.06 -23.46
C PRO A 95 -20.29 5.77 -22.50
N LYS A 96 -19.23 6.59 -22.59
CA LYS A 96 -17.99 6.34 -21.86
C LYS A 96 -18.21 6.25 -20.34
N GLU A 97 -19.07 7.09 -19.80
CA GLU A 97 -19.36 7.16 -18.37
C GLU A 97 -19.94 5.85 -17.85
N LEU A 98 -20.85 5.24 -18.61
CA LEU A 98 -21.42 3.92 -18.27
C LEU A 98 -20.40 2.80 -18.48
N ARG A 99 -19.52 2.90 -19.48
CA ARG A 99 -18.40 1.96 -19.63
C ARG A 99 -17.46 2.01 -18.43
N ASP A 100 -17.10 3.21 -17.97
CA ASP A 100 -16.23 3.39 -16.82
C ASP A 100 -16.85 2.76 -15.57
N LEU A 101 -18.16 2.91 -15.35
CA LEU A 101 -18.87 2.21 -14.27
C LEU A 101 -18.82 0.68 -14.41
N ILE A 102 -19.06 0.15 -15.62
CA ILE A 102 -18.96 -1.29 -15.90
C ILE A 102 -17.55 -1.80 -15.61
N PHE A 103 -16.53 -1.09 -16.09
CA PHE A 103 -15.12 -1.46 -15.88
C PHE A 103 -14.72 -1.36 -14.42
N THR A 104 -15.13 -0.30 -13.72
CA THR A 104 -14.88 -0.16 -12.28
C THR A 104 -15.53 -1.31 -11.52
N TYR A 105 -16.79 -1.63 -11.79
CA TYR A 105 -17.46 -2.76 -11.15
C TYR A 105 -16.73 -4.08 -11.43
N ALA A 106 -16.44 -4.37 -12.71
CA ALA A 106 -15.82 -5.63 -13.12
C ALA A 106 -14.36 -5.81 -12.61
N LEU A 107 -13.63 -4.72 -12.38
CA LEU A 107 -12.21 -4.75 -12.02
C LEU A 107 -11.93 -4.40 -10.55
N THR A 108 -12.97 -4.24 -9.73
CA THR A 108 -12.85 -4.09 -8.27
C THR A 108 -12.94 -5.46 -7.60
N ASP A 109 -12.07 -5.75 -6.62
CA ASP A 109 -12.20 -6.93 -5.76
C ASP A 109 -13.34 -6.72 -4.74
N SER A 110 -14.56 -7.15 -5.10
CA SER A 110 -15.71 -7.01 -4.21
C SER A 110 -15.63 -7.98 -3.02
N LYS A 111 -14.83 -9.04 -3.16
CA LYS A 111 -14.60 -10.04 -2.11
C LYS A 111 -13.50 -9.68 -1.14
N ALA A 112 -12.87 -8.50 -1.24
CA ALA A 112 -11.81 -8.08 -0.35
C ALA A 112 -12.22 -8.10 1.14
N HIS A 113 -13.51 -7.87 1.44
CA HIS A 113 -14.09 -7.90 2.79
C HIS A 113 -14.93 -9.17 3.06
N SER A 114 -14.94 -10.14 2.14
CA SER A 114 -15.69 -11.38 2.32
C SER A 114 -15.12 -12.23 3.45
N PHE A 115 -15.96 -13.11 4.02
CA PHE A 115 -15.55 -14.12 4.99
C PHE A 115 -14.36 -14.96 4.48
N GLU A 116 -14.35 -15.35 3.21
CA GLU A 116 -13.23 -16.09 2.59
C GLU A 116 -11.91 -15.31 2.66
N SER A 117 -11.94 -14.00 2.39
CA SER A 117 -10.78 -13.11 2.53
C SER A 117 -10.30 -13.03 3.98
N ILE A 118 -11.23 -12.91 4.93
CA ILE A 118 -10.91 -12.88 6.37
C ILE A 118 -10.25 -14.20 6.80
N VAL A 119 -10.81 -15.34 6.41
CA VAL A 119 -10.23 -16.67 6.70
C VAL A 119 -8.86 -16.84 6.06
N HIS A 120 -8.68 -16.44 4.81
CA HIS A 120 -7.38 -16.49 4.14
C HIS A 120 -6.32 -15.64 4.83
N ARG A 121 -6.69 -14.45 5.32
CA ARG A 121 -5.80 -13.58 6.13
C ARG A 121 -5.38 -14.28 7.42
N ASN A 122 -6.30 -15.02 8.03
CA ASN A 122 -6.09 -15.71 9.30
C ASN A 122 -5.48 -17.12 9.19
N ALA A 123 -5.30 -17.64 7.97
CA ALA A 123 -4.88 -19.02 7.73
C ALA A 123 -3.55 -19.38 8.39
N GLY A 124 -2.57 -18.47 8.35
CA GLY A 124 -1.26 -18.65 8.98
C GLY A 124 -1.36 -18.74 10.51
N ARG A 125 -2.29 -17.98 11.12
CA ARG A 125 -2.54 -17.96 12.57
C ARG A 125 -3.13 -19.28 13.05
N PHE A 126 -4.16 -19.78 12.36
CA PHE A 126 -4.83 -21.02 12.72
C PHE A 126 -4.13 -22.28 12.19
N ARG A 127 -2.94 -22.14 11.57
CA ARG A 127 -2.21 -23.22 10.88
C ARG A 127 -3.12 -24.00 9.92
N MET A 128 -4.13 -23.33 9.35
CA MET A 128 -5.09 -23.96 8.47
C MET A 128 -4.43 -24.17 7.10
N ARG A 129 -4.47 -25.41 6.60
CA ARG A 129 -4.16 -25.70 5.21
C ARG A 129 -5.37 -25.33 4.36
N LEU A 130 -5.40 -24.09 3.89
CA LEU A 130 -6.38 -23.70 2.86
C LEU A 130 -5.94 -24.30 1.53
N ASN A 131 -6.66 -25.32 1.07
CA ASN A 131 -6.55 -25.83 -0.29
C ASN A 131 -7.34 -24.90 -1.23
N GLY A 132 -6.65 -23.93 -1.81
CA GLY A 132 -7.22 -23.00 -2.79
C GLY A 132 -6.41 -21.72 -2.91
N THR A 133 -6.14 -21.28 -4.13
CA THR A 133 -5.71 -19.90 -4.36
C THR A 133 -6.88 -18.97 -4.05
N ARG A 134 -6.67 -17.91 -3.26
CA ARG A 134 -7.66 -16.84 -3.04
C ARG A 134 -8.27 -16.46 -4.39
N ARG A 135 -9.55 -16.75 -4.59
CA ARG A 135 -10.26 -16.37 -5.81
C ARG A 135 -10.82 -14.97 -5.60
N ASN A 136 -10.01 -13.96 -5.95
CA ASN A 136 -10.57 -12.64 -6.18
C ASN A 136 -11.56 -12.71 -7.36
N ASP A 137 -12.58 -11.87 -7.33
CA ASP A 137 -13.63 -11.82 -8.35
C ASP A 137 -13.35 -10.75 -9.43
N ILE A 138 -12.13 -10.21 -9.43
CA ILE A 138 -11.65 -9.27 -10.44
C ILE A 138 -11.68 -9.96 -11.81
N ALA A 139 -12.48 -9.44 -12.74
CA ALA A 139 -12.63 -9.95 -14.09
C ALA A 139 -11.44 -9.56 -14.99
N THR A 140 -10.22 -9.99 -14.65
CA THR A 140 -8.99 -9.65 -15.39
C THR A 140 -8.98 -10.15 -16.84
N ASP A 141 -9.79 -11.15 -17.19
CA ASP A 141 -9.97 -11.59 -18.56
C ASP A 141 -10.56 -10.49 -19.47
N LEU A 142 -11.26 -9.50 -18.90
CA LEU A 142 -11.70 -8.30 -19.62
C LEU A 142 -10.51 -7.57 -20.27
N LEU A 143 -9.36 -7.50 -19.59
CA LEU A 143 -8.14 -6.86 -20.08
C LEU A 143 -7.56 -7.59 -21.31
N ARG A 144 -7.95 -8.84 -21.53
CA ARG A 144 -7.45 -9.72 -22.60
C ARG A 144 -8.37 -9.75 -23.82
N THR A 145 -9.48 -9.00 -23.81
CA THR A 145 -10.49 -9.02 -24.88
C THR A 145 -10.03 -8.29 -26.14
N CYS A 146 -9.86 -6.98 -26.07
CA CYS A 146 -9.41 -6.16 -27.19
C CYS A 146 -8.54 -4.98 -26.73
N ARG A 147 -7.85 -4.38 -27.70
CA ARG A 147 -6.97 -3.22 -27.47
C ARG A 147 -7.72 -2.00 -26.91
N ALA A 148 -8.94 -1.74 -27.36
CA ALA A 148 -9.75 -0.60 -26.90
C ALA A 148 -10.03 -0.70 -25.39
N VAL A 149 -10.56 -1.86 -24.97
CA VAL A 149 -10.81 -2.15 -23.56
C VAL A 149 -9.53 -2.07 -22.76
N TYR A 150 -8.44 -2.71 -23.24
CA TYR A 150 -7.17 -2.69 -22.53
C TYR A 150 -6.63 -1.28 -22.30
N HIS A 151 -6.69 -0.37 -23.28
CA HIS A 151 -6.25 1.01 -23.10
C HIS A 151 -7.08 1.79 -22.07
N GLU A 152 -8.39 1.56 -22.02
CA GLU A 152 -9.27 2.23 -21.05
C GLU A 152 -9.11 1.64 -19.63
N THR A 153 -8.60 0.41 -19.48
CA THR A 153 -8.75 -0.35 -18.23
C THR A 153 -7.46 -0.90 -17.59
N TRP A 154 -6.32 -0.91 -18.28
CA TRP A 154 -5.10 -1.59 -17.77
C TRP A 154 -4.60 -1.08 -16.41
N THR A 155 -4.91 0.17 -16.04
CA THR A 155 -4.56 0.75 -14.73
C THR A 155 -5.54 0.39 -13.61
N LEU A 156 -6.80 0.11 -13.97
CA LEU A 156 -7.91 -0.01 -13.04
C LEU A 156 -7.70 -1.10 -11.97
N PRO A 157 -7.23 -2.32 -12.28
CA PRO A 157 -7.06 -3.35 -11.25
C PRO A 157 -6.19 -2.89 -10.08
N LEU A 158 -5.13 -2.12 -10.37
CA LEU A 158 -4.19 -1.61 -9.37
C LEU A 158 -4.67 -0.33 -8.68
N SER A 159 -5.43 0.49 -9.39
CA SER A 159 -5.96 1.76 -8.86
C SER A 159 -7.25 1.59 -8.05
N LEU A 160 -8.03 0.53 -8.30
CA LEU A 160 -9.28 0.25 -7.61
C LEU A 160 -9.10 -0.69 -6.42
N SER A 161 -8.21 -1.66 -6.53
CA SER A 161 -8.01 -2.67 -5.47
C SER A 161 -6.97 -2.21 -4.44
N PRO A 162 -7.21 -2.47 -3.14
CA PRO A 162 -6.24 -2.11 -2.11
C PRO A 162 -4.97 -2.97 -2.19
N TYR A 163 -3.84 -2.33 -1.92
CA TYR A 163 -2.60 -3.04 -1.70
C TYR A 163 -2.59 -3.62 -0.29
N MET A 164 -2.56 -4.94 -0.21
CA MET A 164 -2.74 -5.72 1.01
C MET A 164 -1.44 -5.90 1.77
N ILE A 165 -1.42 -5.53 3.05
CA ILE A 165 -0.31 -5.72 3.99
C ILE A 165 -0.84 -6.54 5.17
N TYR A 166 -0.50 -7.84 5.21
CA TYR A 166 -1.11 -8.80 6.15
C TYR A 166 -0.56 -8.74 7.57
N ASN A 167 0.65 -8.23 7.76
CA ASN A 167 1.21 -8.03 9.08
C ASN A 167 2.26 -6.92 8.98
N LEU A 168 1.87 -5.72 9.39
CA LEU A 168 2.84 -4.69 9.75
C LEU A 168 3.47 -5.19 11.06
N GLY A 169 4.65 -5.78 11.01
CA GLY A 169 5.39 -6.18 12.21
C GLY A 169 6.31 -7.35 11.92
N ASP A 170 5.71 -8.36 11.30
CA ASP A 170 6.36 -9.61 10.97
C ASP A 170 7.19 -9.42 9.70
N HIS A 171 8.34 -10.09 9.66
CA HIS A 171 9.08 -10.21 8.42
C HIS A 171 8.10 -10.75 7.39
N ALA A 172 8.16 -10.26 6.16
CA ALA A 172 7.46 -10.89 5.08
C ALA A 172 7.95 -12.36 4.95
N ARG A 173 7.37 -13.28 5.73
CA ARG A 173 7.30 -14.72 5.46
C ARG A 173 6.31 -14.97 4.31
N SER A 174 6.00 -13.92 3.55
CA SER A 174 5.17 -14.01 2.36
C SER A 174 6.04 -14.65 1.28
N GLY A 175 5.80 -15.94 1.04
CA GLY A 175 6.37 -16.70 -0.08
C GLY A 175 5.96 -16.16 -1.48
N LEU A 176 5.43 -14.93 -1.58
CA LEU A 176 5.19 -14.23 -2.83
C LEU A 176 6.40 -13.36 -3.18
N LYS A 177 7.34 -13.98 -3.90
CA LYS A 177 8.58 -13.42 -4.48
C LYS A 177 8.37 -12.39 -5.61
N LEU A 178 7.29 -11.60 -5.59
CA LEU A 178 7.00 -10.64 -6.65
C LEU A 178 6.73 -9.28 -6.04
N LEU A 179 7.81 -8.53 -5.84
CA LEU A 179 7.71 -7.10 -5.60
C LEU A 179 6.97 -6.45 -6.78
N PRO A 180 6.00 -5.55 -6.52
CA PRO A 180 5.35 -4.81 -7.58
C PRO A 180 6.38 -3.99 -8.35
N TYR A 181 6.23 -3.91 -9.67
CA TYR A 181 7.06 -3.02 -10.50
C TYR A 181 6.83 -1.56 -10.11
N PRO A 182 7.79 -0.65 -10.38
CA PRO A 182 7.67 0.76 -10.02
C PRO A 182 6.38 1.41 -10.52
N TRP A 183 5.99 1.09 -11.76
CA TRP A 183 4.75 1.60 -12.34
C TRP A 183 3.50 1.07 -11.64
N GLN A 184 3.54 -0.16 -11.11
CA GLN A 184 2.42 -0.72 -10.36
C GLN A 184 2.28 0.01 -9.03
N LEU A 185 3.39 0.22 -8.31
CA LEU A 185 3.43 1.01 -7.08
C LEU A 185 2.95 2.45 -7.29
N ALA A 186 3.29 3.03 -8.43
CA ALA A 186 2.82 4.36 -8.81
C ALA A 186 1.29 4.39 -8.99
N LEU A 187 0.65 3.31 -9.41
CA LEU A 187 -0.80 3.26 -9.64
C LEU A 187 -1.64 2.94 -8.39
N ILE A 188 -1.01 2.49 -7.30
CA ILE A 188 -1.70 2.17 -6.05
C ILE A 188 -2.21 3.45 -5.39
N ARG A 189 -3.49 3.42 -4.99
CA ARG A 189 -4.20 4.54 -4.35
C ARG A 189 -4.86 4.16 -3.02
N SER A 190 -4.88 2.87 -2.70
CA SER A 190 -5.58 2.30 -1.56
C SER A 190 -4.67 1.33 -0.83
N LEU A 191 -4.56 1.45 0.49
CA LEU A 191 -3.77 0.56 1.35
C LEU A 191 -4.70 -0.18 2.32
N ASP A 192 -4.49 -1.48 2.51
CA ASP A 192 -5.19 -2.27 3.54
C ASP A 192 -4.16 -2.96 4.43
N ILE A 193 -3.99 -2.43 5.64
CA ILE A 193 -2.91 -2.77 6.58
C ILE A 193 -3.51 -3.50 7.77
N THR A 194 -3.08 -4.74 7.98
CA THR A 194 -3.30 -5.48 9.22
C THR A 194 -2.10 -5.31 10.13
N LEU A 195 -2.34 -4.91 11.38
CA LEU A 195 -1.28 -4.52 12.31
C LEU A 195 -1.70 -4.73 13.77
N GLN A 196 -0.70 -4.96 14.63
CA GLN A 196 -0.92 -4.97 16.07
C GLN A 196 -1.23 -3.56 16.59
N GLN A 197 -2.03 -3.50 17.65
CA GLN A 197 -2.38 -2.26 18.33
C GLN A 197 -1.13 -1.49 18.80
N SER A 198 -0.12 -2.20 19.29
CA SER A 198 1.17 -1.61 19.69
C SER A 198 1.87 -0.87 18.55
N LEU A 199 1.85 -1.45 17.34
CA LEU A 199 2.47 -0.89 16.13
C LEU A 199 1.62 0.23 15.50
N LEU A 200 0.31 0.19 15.73
CA LEU A 200 -0.58 1.29 15.41
C LEU A 200 -0.22 2.51 16.27
N GLU A 201 -0.11 2.30 17.59
CA GLU A 201 0.03 3.36 18.60
C GLU A 201 1.44 3.93 18.73
N GLY A 202 2.49 3.19 18.39
CA GLY A 202 3.85 3.73 18.44
C GLY A 202 4.97 2.70 18.40
N GLU A 203 5.83 2.75 19.43
CA GLU A 203 7.05 1.99 19.60
C GLU A 203 6.78 0.55 20.07
N ALA A 204 6.80 -0.40 19.14
CA ALA A 204 7.14 -1.78 19.51
C ALA A 204 8.66 -1.88 19.61
N LEU A 205 9.19 -2.66 20.57
CA LEU A 205 10.63 -2.86 20.84
C LEU A 205 11.50 -2.78 19.57
N GLY A 206 12.21 -1.65 19.39
CA GLY A 206 13.13 -1.41 18.26
C GLY A 206 12.53 -0.70 17.03
N PHE A 207 11.25 -0.30 17.06
CA PHE A 207 10.52 0.33 15.96
C PHE A 207 9.63 1.48 16.45
N PRO A 208 10.21 2.64 16.81
CA PRO A 208 9.41 3.81 17.19
C PRO A 208 8.50 4.21 16.05
N ASN A 209 7.23 4.52 16.35
CA ASN A 209 6.24 5.03 15.40
C ASN A 209 6.08 4.15 14.14
N ALA A 210 5.84 2.84 14.30
CA ALA A 210 5.86 1.88 13.20
C ALA A 210 4.90 2.25 12.04
N LEU A 211 3.64 2.58 12.33
CA LEU A 211 2.70 3.05 11.30
C LEU A 211 3.20 4.32 10.60
N HIS A 212 3.69 5.29 11.37
CA HIS A 212 4.19 6.54 10.80
C HIS A 212 5.37 6.29 9.88
N ASN A 213 6.38 5.55 10.33
CA ASN A 213 7.56 5.21 9.54
C ASN A 213 7.20 4.41 8.29
N TYR A 214 6.19 3.56 8.39
CA TYR A 214 5.68 2.80 7.26
C TYR A 214 4.94 3.65 6.23
N LEU A 215 4.30 4.74 6.64
CA LEU A 215 3.61 5.65 5.73
C LEU A 215 4.53 6.75 5.20
N HIS A 216 5.39 7.31 6.05
CA HIS A 216 6.09 8.58 5.82
C HIS A 216 7.62 8.48 5.88
N GLY A 217 8.20 7.35 6.31
CA GLY A 217 9.65 7.18 6.39
C GLY A 217 10.34 7.19 5.03
N LYS A 218 11.66 7.44 4.97
CA LYS A 218 12.43 7.63 3.72
C LYS A 218 12.34 6.50 2.67
N SER A 219 11.88 5.32 3.06
CA SER A 219 11.72 4.14 2.19
C SER A 219 10.31 3.58 2.35
N SER A 220 9.31 4.45 2.20
CA SER A 220 7.90 4.17 2.51
C SER A 220 6.97 4.67 1.40
N TRP A 221 5.66 4.70 1.67
CA TRP A 221 4.63 5.17 0.74
C TRP A 221 4.72 6.66 0.39
N HIS A 222 5.24 7.51 1.30
CA HIS A 222 5.33 8.96 1.20
C HIS A 222 4.09 9.66 0.59
N PRO A 223 2.92 9.63 1.27
CA PRO A 223 1.70 10.30 0.80
C PRO A 223 1.91 11.77 0.41
N GLU A 224 2.70 12.52 1.18
CA GLU A 224 3.04 13.92 0.90
C GLU A 224 3.82 14.06 -0.41
N ALA A 225 4.81 13.20 -0.66
CA ALA A 225 5.56 13.23 -1.91
C ALA A 225 4.65 12.88 -3.10
N ARG A 226 3.77 11.88 -2.93
CA ARG A 226 2.75 11.50 -3.94
C ARG A 226 1.78 12.65 -4.25
N HIS A 227 1.37 13.42 -3.25
CA HIS A 227 0.54 14.61 -3.42
C HIS A 227 1.18 15.62 -4.37
N HIS A 228 2.49 15.86 -4.23
CA HIS A 228 3.26 16.77 -5.09
C HIS A 228 3.63 16.16 -6.45
N GLY A 229 3.21 14.93 -6.74
CA GLY A 229 3.49 14.25 -7.98
C GLY A 229 4.96 13.84 -8.10
N VAL A 230 5.33 12.71 -7.49
CA VAL A 230 6.65 12.09 -7.65
C VAL A 230 6.62 10.94 -8.64
N TYR A 231 7.74 10.62 -9.27
CA TYR A 231 7.95 9.34 -9.95
C TYR A 231 8.38 8.28 -8.95
N VAL A 232 7.80 7.08 -9.06
CA VAL A 232 8.34 5.90 -8.37
C VAL A 232 9.43 5.30 -9.23
N VAL A 233 10.65 5.31 -8.73
CA VAL A 233 11.80 4.67 -9.37
C VAL A 233 12.28 3.55 -8.45
N PRO A 234 12.83 2.46 -8.98
CA PRO A 234 13.47 1.52 -8.09
C PRO A 234 14.71 2.17 -7.44
N ARG A 235 15.16 1.65 -6.30
CA ARG A 235 16.34 2.12 -5.58
C ARG A 235 17.56 1.32 -5.99
N ASN A 236 18.68 1.99 -6.22
CA ASN A 236 19.95 1.32 -6.37
C ASN A 236 20.41 0.79 -5.00
N HIS A 237 20.34 -0.51 -4.79
CA HIS A 237 21.03 -1.15 -3.67
C HIS A 237 22.54 -1.08 -3.92
N ARG A 238 23.18 -0.02 -3.41
CA ARG A 238 24.61 -0.06 -3.10
C ARG A 238 24.79 0.48 -1.69
N HIS A 239 24.69 -0.42 -0.73
CA HIS A 239 25.30 -0.25 0.58
C HIS A 239 26.27 -1.41 0.78
N GLY A 240 27.40 -1.30 0.08
CA GLY A 240 28.65 -1.82 0.57
C GLY A 240 29.52 -0.61 0.87
N ASN A 241 29.49 -0.13 2.10
CA ASN A 241 30.55 0.74 2.58
C ASN A 241 31.77 -0.18 2.71
N GLU A 242 32.66 -0.20 1.71
CA GLU A 242 33.78 -1.16 1.59
C GLU A 242 34.79 -1.11 2.74
N ASN A 243 34.63 -0.20 3.71
CA ASN A 243 35.60 0.05 4.78
C ASN A 243 35.10 -0.20 6.22
N SER A 244 33.97 -0.89 6.45
CA SER A 244 33.59 -1.34 7.80
C SER A 244 33.62 -2.87 7.91
N PRO A 245 34.71 -3.48 8.42
CA PRO A 245 34.85 -4.94 8.48
C PRO A 245 34.04 -5.63 9.58
N LEU A 246 33.25 -4.91 10.40
CA LEU A 246 32.76 -5.49 11.67
C LEU A 246 31.30 -5.25 12.05
N ASP A 247 30.47 -4.63 11.20
CA ASP A 247 29.02 -4.55 11.45
C ASP A 247 28.22 -5.27 10.36
N PHE A 248 28.37 -6.60 10.30
CA PHE A 248 27.41 -7.50 9.65
C PHE A 248 26.17 -7.70 10.54
N ALA A 249 25.64 -6.63 11.11
CA ALA A 249 24.26 -6.63 11.54
C ALA A 249 23.43 -6.63 10.25
N TYR A 250 22.93 -7.81 9.87
CA TYR A 250 21.86 -7.96 8.88
C TYR A 250 20.86 -6.81 9.07
N PRO A 251 20.51 -6.02 8.03
CA PRO A 251 19.55 -4.96 8.18
C PRO A 251 18.22 -5.60 8.56
N SER A 252 17.91 -5.52 9.84
CA SER A 252 16.77 -6.15 10.47
C SER A 252 15.47 -5.54 9.93
N ASN A 253 14.72 -6.40 9.25
CA ASN A 253 13.39 -6.81 9.71
C ASN A 253 12.11 -6.13 9.20
N PHE A 254 12.16 -5.16 8.30
CA PHE A 254 10.93 -4.62 7.66
C PHE A 254 11.06 -4.19 6.18
N LYS A 255 12.25 -4.35 5.65
CA LYS A 255 12.79 -3.49 4.59
C LYS A 255 12.53 -3.99 3.17
N ALA A 256 12.07 -5.23 3.00
CA ALA A 256 12.17 -5.94 1.72
C ALA A 256 11.32 -5.39 0.56
N CYS A 257 10.20 -4.69 0.81
CA CYS A 257 9.33 -4.22 -0.30
C CYS A 257 9.59 -2.78 -0.75
N PHE A 258 9.92 -1.88 0.17
CA PHE A 258 10.08 -0.45 -0.15
C PHE A 258 11.52 0.03 -0.11
N GLU A 259 12.48 -0.75 0.41
CA GLU A 259 13.89 -0.42 0.15
C GLU A 259 14.24 -0.53 -1.33
N SER A 260 13.48 -1.27 -2.12
CA SER A 260 13.73 -1.40 -3.55
C SER A 260 13.22 -0.21 -4.37
N PHE A 261 12.63 0.84 -3.76
CA PHE A 261 12.11 2.00 -4.48
C PHE A 261 12.38 3.32 -3.77
N CYS A 262 12.40 4.42 -4.52
CA CYS A 262 12.39 5.79 -4.00
C CYS A 262 11.48 6.69 -4.85
N CYS A 263 11.13 7.83 -4.28
CA CYS A 263 10.31 8.85 -4.94
C CYS A 263 11.22 9.98 -5.44
N ILE A 264 11.10 10.35 -6.71
CA ILE A 264 11.81 11.51 -7.30
C ILE A 264 10.77 12.57 -7.70
N PRO A 265 10.94 13.86 -7.36
CA PRO A 265 10.03 14.93 -7.80
C PRO A 265 9.74 14.91 -9.30
N SER A 266 8.49 15.12 -9.70
CA SER A 266 8.14 15.35 -11.11
C SER A 266 8.23 16.84 -11.42
N GLU A 267 9.13 17.20 -12.33
CA GLU A 267 9.28 18.59 -12.78
C GLU A 267 8.39 18.93 -13.99
N GLU A 268 7.90 17.92 -14.71
CA GLU A 268 7.48 18.11 -16.12
C GLU A 268 6.00 17.85 -16.41
N GLY A 269 5.16 17.62 -15.40
CA GLY A 269 3.71 17.36 -15.60
C GLY A 269 3.39 16.16 -16.49
N GLN A 270 4.41 15.40 -16.90
CA GLN A 270 4.25 14.17 -17.67
C GLN A 270 3.85 13.04 -16.73
N GLU A 271 2.90 12.20 -17.16
CA GLU A 271 2.52 11.02 -16.37
C GLU A 271 3.62 9.95 -16.34
N ARG A 272 4.54 9.97 -17.31
CA ARG A 272 5.57 8.96 -17.50
C ARG A 272 6.85 9.61 -17.99
N HIS A 273 7.98 9.07 -17.57
CA HIS A 273 9.29 9.56 -17.97
C HIS A 273 10.29 8.42 -18.18
N PHE A 274 11.32 8.64 -18.99
CA PHE A 274 12.45 7.71 -19.00
C PHE A 274 13.25 7.85 -17.72
N LEU A 275 13.59 6.70 -17.12
CA LEU A 275 14.40 6.62 -15.92
C LEU A 275 15.75 7.33 -16.11
N SER A 276 16.40 7.14 -17.25
CA SER A 276 17.70 7.76 -17.54
C SER A 276 17.70 9.28 -17.42
N HIS A 277 16.65 9.93 -17.93
CA HIS A 277 16.53 11.37 -17.80
C HIS A 277 16.29 11.80 -16.35
N MET A 278 15.52 11.04 -15.57
CA MET A 278 15.29 11.34 -14.16
C MET A 278 16.59 11.25 -13.36
N LEU A 279 17.41 10.23 -13.65
CA LEU A 279 18.68 10.00 -12.97
C LEU A 279 19.78 10.97 -13.43
N GLY A 280 19.77 11.38 -14.71
CA GLY A 280 20.75 12.33 -15.24
C GLY A 280 20.59 13.76 -14.72
N LYS A 281 19.40 14.13 -14.24
CA LYS A 281 19.11 15.43 -13.62
C LYS A 281 19.43 15.48 -12.12
N ALA A 282 19.38 14.33 -11.44
CA ALA A 282 19.79 14.25 -10.05
C ALA A 282 21.28 14.57 -9.99
N THR A 283 21.62 15.79 -9.56
CA THR A 283 22.99 16.29 -9.45
C THR A 283 23.80 15.34 -8.59
N HIS A 284 24.52 14.43 -9.24
CA HIS A 284 25.31 13.43 -8.54
C HIS A 284 26.53 14.10 -7.90
N ASP A 285 26.68 13.87 -6.59
CA ASP A 285 27.99 13.73 -5.97
C ASP A 285 28.79 12.74 -6.82
N PRO A 286 29.93 13.14 -7.42
CA PRO A 286 30.69 12.34 -8.39
C PRO A 286 31.22 11.01 -7.85
N ARG A 287 31.03 10.72 -6.55
CA ARG A 287 31.37 9.43 -5.93
C ARG A 287 30.24 8.40 -6.00
N SER A 288 29.06 8.74 -6.51
CA SER A 288 27.88 7.87 -6.49
C SER A 288 27.47 7.31 -7.86
N LEU A 289 28.17 6.23 -8.25
CA LEU A 289 27.62 5.05 -8.94
C LEU A 289 27.23 5.12 -10.42
N GLU A 290 27.87 4.26 -11.21
CA GLU A 290 27.39 3.81 -12.52
C GLU A 290 25.99 3.22 -12.40
N LEU A 291 25.05 3.76 -13.20
CA LEU A 291 23.64 3.45 -13.10
C LEU A 291 23.35 2.06 -13.68
N PRO A 292 22.80 1.14 -12.85
CA PRO A 292 22.57 -0.22 -13.29
C PRO A 292 21.53 -0.30 -14.40
N TRP A 293 20.38 0.38 -14.36
CA TRP A 293 19.27 0.00 -15.26
C TRP A 293 19.38 0.49 -16.69
N SER A 294 18.72 -0.27 -17.59
CA SER A 294 18.50 0.17 -18.96
C SER A 294 17.92 1.57 -18.93
N SER A 295 18.66 2.51 -19.50
CA SER A 295 18.26 3.90 -19.70
C SER A 295 16.90 4.04 -20.41
N ALA A 296 16.42 2.95 -21.01
CA ALA A 296 15.20 2.85 -21.77
C ALA A 296 13.94 2.50 -20.95
N MET A 297 14.06 2.13 -19.66
CA MET A 297 12.90 1.87 -18.80
C MET A 297 12.15 3.18 -18.52
N ARG A 298 10.82 3.13 -18.63
CA ARG A 298 9.93 4.21 -18.23
C ARG A 298 9.45 4.02 -16.79
N VAL A 299 9.28 5.13 -16.10
CA VAL A 299 8.71 5.23 -14.77
C VAL A 299 7.43 6.04 -14.84
N ALA A 300 6.52 5.81 -13.90
CA ALA A 300 5.23 6.49 -13.84
C ALA A 300 5.14 7.40 -12.64
N GLN A 301 4.43 8.52 -12.80
CA GLN A 301 4.09 9.42 -11.72
C GLN A 301 3.15 8.68 -10.74
N ALA A 302 3.49 8.74 -9.47
CA ALA A 302 2.75 8.16 -8.38
C ALA A 302 1.40 8.86 -8.22
N ARG A 303 0.35 8.07 -8.16
CA ARG A 303 -0.98 8.53 -7.81
C ARG A 303 -1.05 8.74 -6.29
N PRO A 304 -1.84 9.73 -5.83
CA PRO A 304 -2.08 9.92 -4.42
C PRO A 304 -2.77 8.73 -3.75
N ILE A 305 -2.44 8.51 -2.48
CA ILE A 305 -3.15 7.56 -1.63
C ILE A 305 -4.41 8.25 -1.11
N ILE A 306 -5.57 7.71 -1.48
CA ILE A 306 -6.89 8.28 -1.17
C ILE A 306 -7.69 7.42 -0.19
N HIS A 307 -7.30 6.15 0.01
CA HIS A 307 -7.96 5.23 0.92
C HIS A 307 -6.93 4.48 1.77
N LEU A 308 -7.17 4.45 3.07
CA LEU A 308 -6.42 3.65 4.03
C LEU A 308 -7.38 2.80 4.86
N THR A 309 -7.14 1.50 4.91
CA THR A 309 -7.82 0.58 5.82
C THR A 309 -6.80 0.11 6.85
N LEU A 310 -7.13 0.23 8.14
CA LEU A 310 -6.35 -0.30 9.25
C LEU A 310 -7.14 -1.41 9.93
N ARG A 311 -6.52 -2.56 10.14
CA ARG A 311 -7.18 -3.74 10.68
C ARG A 311 -6.49 -4.23 11.94
N LEU A 312 -7.28 -4.34 13.01
CA LEU A 312 -6.90 -5.04 14.23
C LEU A 312 -7.70 -6.34 14.27
N GLN A 313 -7.00 -7.46 14.26
CA GLN A 313 -7.59 -8.78 14.41
C GLN A 313 -7.81 -9.11 15.90
N SER A 314 -8.51 -10.21 16.14
CA SER A 314 -8.84 -10.70 17.49
C SER A 314 -7.67 -10.78 18.48
N SER A 315 -6.46 -11.14 18.03
CA SER A 315 -5.26 -11.21 18.87
C SER A 315 -4.29 -10.03 18.71
N ASP A 316 -4.71 -8.95 18.06
CA ASP A 316 -3.85 -7.80 17.78
C ASP A 316 -3.97 -6.70 18.85
N TRP A 317 -4.98 -6.80 19.72
CA TRP A 317 -5.22 -5.89 20.83
C TRP A 317 -4.19 -6.07 21.94
N TRP A 318 -3.99 -5.07 22.81
CA TRP A 318 -3.17 -5.23 24.00
C TRP A 318 -3.72 -6.26 25.01
N THR A 319 -5.03 -6.27 25.17
CA THR A 319 -5.74 -6.99 26.25
C THR A 319 -6.53 -8.18 25.70
N TRP A 320 -6.12 -8.70 24.54
CA TRP A 320 -6.84 -9.79 23.85
C TRP A 320 -6.88 -11.08 24.67
N THR A 321 -5.86 -11.35 25.50
CA THR A 321 -5.80 -12.53 26.38
C THR A 321 -6.56 -12.35 27.68
N ASP A 322 -6.82 -11.11 28.09
CA ASP A 322 -7.38 -10.81 29.40
C ASP A 322 -8.85 -11.21 29.47
N SER A 323 -9.31 -11.57 30.68
CA SER A 323 -10.66 -12.08 30.86
C SER A 323 -11.73 -11.11 30.32
N PRO A 324 -12.69 -11.57 29.50
CA PRO A 324 -13.81 -10.73 29.04
C PRO A 324 -14.66 -10.20 30.20
N THR A 325 -14.67 -10.90 31.33
CA THR A 325 -15.43 -10.56 32.55
C THR A 325 -14.59 -9.86 33.62
N SER A 326 -13.34 -9.48 33.31
CA SER A 326 -12.49 -8.74 34.25
C SER A 326 -13.21 -7.49 34.75
N THR A 327 -13.10 -7.18 36.05
CA THR A 327 -13.57 -5.90 36.61
C THR A 327 -12.53 -4.80 36.48
N ASP A 328 -11.26 -5.17 36.25
CA ASP A 328 -10.18 -4.21 36.02
C ASP A 328 -10.31 -3.58 34.61
N PRO A 329 -10.52 -2.27 34.50
CA PRO A 329 -10.62 -1.58 33.22
C PRO A 329 -9.32 -1.57 32.39
N ALA A 330 -8.17 -1.85 33.01
CA ALA A 330 -6.90 -2.03 32.30
C ALA A 330 -6.85 -3.33 31.49
N HIS A 331 -7.75 -4.27 31.75
CA HIS A 331 -7.92 -5.53 31.02
C HIS A 331 -8.99 -5.47 29.92
N HIS A 332 -9.63 -4.32 29.74
CA HIS A 332 -10.66 -4.12 28.71
C HIS A 332 -10.03 -3.62 27.41
N LEU A 333 -10.74 -3.82 26.30
CA LEU A 333 -10.34 -3.18 25.04
C LEU A 333 -10.40 -1.66 25.19
N GLY A 334 -9.33 -0.98 24.78
CA GLY A 334 -9.27 0.47 24.72
C GLY A 334 -8.42 0.85 23.52
N LEU A 335 -8.88 1.83 22.73
CA LEU A 335 -8.18 2.34 21.56
C LEU A 335 -8.56 3.80 21.40
N ASP A 336 -7.59 4.68 21.17
CA ASP A 336 -7.86 6.09 20.90
C ASP A 336 -6.72 6.67 20.04
N PRO A 337 -7.02 7.50 19.03
CA PRO A 337 -6.02 7.97 18.08
C PRO A 337 -5.07 9.03 18.64
N THR A 338 -5.34 9.57 19.83
CA THR A 338 -4.58 10.68 20.45
C THR A 338 -3.73 10.27 21.63
N VAL A 339 -3.71 8.97 21.96
CA VAL A 339 -2.92 8.39 23.05
C VAL A 339 -2.35 7.04 22.60
N GLY A 340 -1.45 6.48 23.41
CA GLY A 340 -0.66 5.33 23.00
C GLY A 340 0.71 5.77 22.50
N ASP A 341 1.75 5.10 22.97
CA ASP A 341 3.12 5.23 22.48
C ASP A 341 3.67 3.89 22.01
N GLY A 342 2.81 2.87 21.88
CA GLY A 342 3.18 1.49 21.56
C GLY A 342 3.83 0.70 22.71
N SER A 343 4.00 1.31 23.88
CA SER A 343 4.50 0.66 25.09
C SER A 343 3.37 0.19 26.00
N LEU A 344 3.68 -0.77 26.87
CA LEU A 344 2.73 -1.28 27.87
C LEU A 344 2.28 -0.18 28.86
N LEU A 345 3.17 0.78 29.18
CA LEU A 345 2.91 1.84 30.14
C LEU A 345 2.10 2.99 29.52
N GLY A 346 2.33 3.29 28.24
CA GLY A 346 1.63 4.35 27.51
C GLY A 346 0.38 3.89 26.77
N ARG A 347 0.01 2.59 26.83
CA ARG A 347 -1.15 2.06 26.11
C ARG A 347 -2.48 2.72 26.55
N PRO A 348 -3.43 2.92 25.63
CA PRO A 348 -4.76 3.42 25.97
C PRO A 348 -5.52 2.42 26.84
N THR A 349 -6.15 2.91 27.91
CA THR A 349 -7.07 2.11 28.75
C THR A 349 -8.52 2.42 28.39
N ALA A 350 -9.45 1.51 28.73
CA ALA A 350 -10.87 1.72 28.49
C ALA A 350 -11.45 2.90 29.29
N ILE A 351 -10.86 3.25 30.45
CA ILE A 351 -11.24 4.47 31.19
C ILE A 351 -10.81 5.71 30.40
N LEU A 352 -9.53 5.79 30.04
CA LEU A 352 -8.97 6.95 29.35
C LEU A 352 -9.67 7.21 28.01
N MET A 353 -9.91 6.15 27.23
CA MET A 353 -10.66 6.21 25.98
C MET A 353 -12.06 6.83 26.17
N ARG A 354 -12.80 6.39 27.20
CA ARG A 354 -14.15 6.92 27.49
C ARG A 354 -14.11 8.37 27.94
N GLU A 355 -13.13 8.73 28.77
CA GLU A 355 -12.92 10.12 29.20
C GLU A 355 -12.66 11.03 28.01
N LEU A 356 -11.74 10.64 27.12
CA LEU A 356 -11.42 11.40 25.91
C LEU A 356 -12.63 11.51 24.97
N ALA A 357 -13.40 10.43 24.80
CA ALA A 357 -14.63 10.47 24.01
C ALA A 357 -15.66 11.45 24.61
N ASN A 358 -15.85 11.44 25.93
CA ASN A 358 -16.75 12.38 26.61
C ASN A 358 -16.29 13.84 26.46
N ARG A 359 -14.97 14.09 26.54
CA ARG A 359 -14.39 15.41 26.27
C ARG A 359 -14.66 15.88 24.84
N ARG A 360 -14.47 15.02 23.84
CA ARG A 360 -14.79 15.36 22.43
C ARG A 360 -16.27 15.69 22.25
N ARG A 361 -17.16 14.90 22.87
CA ARG A 361 -18.62 15.12 22.83
C ARG A 361 -19.04 16.44 23.51
N SER A 362 -18.30 16.89 24.54
CA SER A 362 -18.52 18.20 25.16
C SER A 362 -17.87 19.37 24.42
N GLY A 363 -17.25 19.11 23.24
CA GLY A 363 -16.60 20.13 22.41
C GLY A 363 -15.12 20.36 22.72
N SER A 364 -14.54 19.64 23.68
CA SER A 364 -13.11 19.69 23.99
C SER A 364 -12.35 18.62 23.22
N TYR A 365 -11.74 18.98 22.10
CA TYR A 365 -10.89 18.09 21.33
C TYR A 365 -9.45 18.13 21.85
N PRO A 366 -8.82 16.98 22.12
CA PRO A 366 -7.37 16.92 22.34
C PRO A 366 -6.65 17.59 21.17
N HIS A 367 -5.57 18.30 21.47
CA HIS A 367 -4.78 18.94 20.42
C HIS A 367 -4.13 17.86 19.56
N ILE A 368 -4.53 17.80 18.28
CA ILE A 368 -3.91 16.96 17.26
C ILE A 368 -3.26 17.92 16.28
N SER A 369 -2.02 18.30 16.54
CA SER A 369 -1.24 19.06 15.57
C SER A 369 -0.52 18.08 14.67
N ALA A 370 -0.86 18.11 13.38
CA ALA A 370 -0.10 17.35 12.38
C ALA A 370 1.30 17.95 12.15
N ASP A 371 1.55 19.16 12.66
CA ASP A 371 2.81 19.90 12.57
C ASP A 371 3.75 19.64 13.75
N ASP A 372 3.23 19.12 14.87
CA ASP A 372 4.06 18.82 16.02
C ASP A 372 5.07 17.71 15.71
N ASP A 373 6.23 17.80 16.35
CA ASP A 373 7.22 16.71 16.34
C ASP A 373 6.50 15.43 16.77
N LEU A 374 6.62 14.36 15.98
CA LEU A 374 5.98 13.06 16.27
C LEU A 374 6.45 12.48 17.60
N GLU A 375 7.65 12.84 18.04
CA GLU A 375 8.16 12.48 19.36
C GLU A 375 7.37 13.13 20.50
N LYS A 376 6.59 14.19 20.21
CA LYS A 376 5.81 14.96 21.18
C LYS A 376 4.30 14.75 21.07
N SER A 377 3.82 14.22 19.95
CA SER A 377 2.40 13.94 19.74
C SER A 377 2.09 12.46 19.98
N PRO A 378 1.53 12.07 21.13
CA PRO A 378 1.15 10.69 21.37
C PRO A 378 0.05 10.22 20.41
N GLY A 379 0.02 8.92 20.15
CA GLY A 379 -0.96 8.25 19.30
C GLY A 379 -0.66 8.33 17.81
N TRP A 380 -1.66 7.95 17.02
CA TRP A 380 -1.52 7.70 15.58
C TRP A 380 -2.32 8.66 14.70
N ALA A 381 -3.14 9.54 15.28
CA ALA A 381 -3.92 10.54 14.55
C ALA A 381 -3.06 11.40 13.62
N ALA A 382 -1.88 11.82 14.10
CA ALA A 382 -0.97 12.68 13.35
C ALA A 382 -0.43 12.00 12.07
N ALA A 383 -0.17 10.69 12.12
CA ALA A 383 0.26 9.93 10.94
C ALA A 383 -0.82 9.93 9.85
N ILE A 384 -2.10 9.85 10.23
CA ILE A 384 -3.23 9.94 9.30
C ILE A 384 -3.39 11.37 8.77
N GLY A 385 -3.33 12.37 9.66
CA GLY A 385 -3.50 13.77 9.30
C GLY A 385 -2.50 14.30 8.28
N ARG A 386 -1.32 13.68 8.18
CA ARG A 386 -0.29 14.00 7.16
C ARG A 386 -0.58 13.46 5.76
N MET A 387 -1.64 12.67 5.58
CA MET A 387 -2.02 12.14 4.27
C MET A 387 -2.94 13.13 3.53
N SER A 388 -2.36 14.13 2.85
CA SER A 388 -3.08 15.26 2.24
C SER A 388 -4.24 14.90 1.30
N ASP A 389 -4.13 13.78 0.58
CA ASP A 389 -5.13 13.31 -0.38
C ASP A 389 -6.09 12.26 0.18
N LEU A 390 -5.94 11.87 1.45
CA LEU A 390 -6.76 10.83 2.05
C LEU A 390 -8.23 11.28 2.07
N LYS A 391 -9.09 10.45 1.48
CA LYS A 391 -10.54 10.67 1.37
C LYS A 391 -11.33 9.77 2.30
N CYS A 392 -10.80 8.57 2.56
CA CYS A 392 -11.44 7.53 3.34
C CYS A 392 -10.40 6.86 4.26
N LEU A 393 -10.71 6.81 5.55
CA LEU A 393 -10.06 5.93 6.51
C LEU A 393 -11.09 4.90 6.97
N GLU A 394 -10.78 3.62 6.85
CA GLU A 394 -11.61 2.54 7.36
C GLU A 394 -10.87 1.81 8.49
N LEU A 395 -11.53 1.62 9.63
CA LEU A 395 -11.01 0.79 10.71
C LEU A 395 -11.82 -0.49 10.76
N VAL A 396 -11.14 -1.63 10.63
CA VAL A 396 -11.75 -2.95 10.78
C VAL A 396 -11.26 -3.56 12.08
N LEU A 397 -12.16 -3.61 13.04
CA LEU A 397 -11.89 -4.00 14.42
C LEU A 397 -12.56 -5.36 14.67
N GLU A 398 -11.75 -6.41 14.78
CA GLU A 398 -12.21 -7.77 15.10
C GLU A 398 -11.82 -8.11 16.53
N THR A 399 -12.74 -8.74 17.27
CA THR A 399 -12.44 -9.35 18.57
C THR A 399 -13.19 -10.68 18.74
N PHE A 400 -12.93 -11.36 19.85
CA PHE A 400 -13.68 -12.55 20.24
C PHE A 400 -15.11 -12.16 20.64
N THR A 401 -16.11 -12.98 20.32
CA THR A 401 -17.52 -12.67 20.63
C THR A 401 -17.74 -12.39 22.12
N GLU A 402 -16.99 -13.05 22.99
CA GLU A 402 -17.01 -12.84 24.44
C GLU A 402 -16.60 -11.42 24.87
N LYS A 403 -15.83 -10.69 24.04
CA LYS A 403 -15.44 -9.29 24.24
C LYS A 403 -16.31 -8.28 23.46
N ARG A 404 -17.43 -8.70 22.86
CA ARG A 404 -18.32 -7.81 22.07
C ARG A 404 -18.68 -6.51 22.79
N ALA A 405 -19.08 -6.58 24.05
CA ALA A 405 -19.46 -5.39 24.82
C ALA A 405 -18.29 -4.41 25.05
N GLN A 406 -17.04 -4.91 25.06
CA GLN A 406 -15.85 -4.07 25.12
C GLN A 406 -15.59 -3.40 23.76
N LEU A 407 -15.78 -4.14 22.66
CA LEU A 407 -15.66 -3.59 21.30
C LEU A 407 -16.72 -2.51 21.02
N GLU A 408 -17.95 -2.69 21.49
CA GLU A 408 -19.00 -1.66 21.37
C GLU A 408 -18.59 -0.35 22.05
N GLN A 409 -17.93 -0.41 23.22
CA GLN A 409 -17.40 0.79 23.87
C GLN A 409 -16.31 1.48 23.04
N VAL A 410 -15.44 0.71 22.37
CA VAL A 410 -14.45 1.25 21.44
C VAL A 410 -15.12 1.94 20.26
N ILE A 411 -16.16 1.34 19.68
CA ILE A 411 -16.93 1.91 18.57
C ILE A 411 -17.64 3.21 18.97
N GLU A 412 -18.29 3.23 20.13
CA GLU A 412 -18.92 4.44 20.68
C GLU A 412 -17.94 5.58 20.88
N ALA A 413 -16.71 5.28 21.34
CA ALA A 413 -15.64 6.25 21.42
C ALA A 413 -15.19 6.70 20.01
N ALA A 414 -15.05 5.77 19.07
CA ALA A 414 -14.57 6.01 17.71
C ALA A 414 -15.47 6.94 16.89
N MET A 415 -16.78 6.92 17.12
CA MET A 415 -17.73 7.86 16.50
C MET A 415 -17.42 9.33 16.82
N SER A 416 -16.70 9.61 17.92
CA SER A 416 -16.29 10.97 18.31
C SER A 416 -14.97 11.43 17.69
N TRP A 417 -14.24 10.56 16.99
CA TRP A 417 -12.91 10.87 16.47
C TRP A 417 -12.97 11.77 15.24
N LYS A 418 -11.96 12.62 15.15
CA LYS A 418 -11.71 13.51 14.03
C LYS A 418 -10.23 13.47 13.69
N PHE A 419 -9.91 13.49 12.41
CA PHE A 419 -8.53 13.50 11.91
C PHE A 419 -8.32 14.74 11.04
N PRO A 420 -7.82 15.85 11.60
CA PRO A 420 -7.49 17.04 10.81
C PRO A 420 -6.44 16.73 9.75
N ILE A 421 -6.67 17.14 8.50
CA ILE A 421 -5.70 16.98 7.41
C ILE A 421 -4.79 18.21 7.38
N LYS A 422 -3.49 17.96 7.58
CA LYS A 422 -2.42 18.95 7.66
C LYS A 422 -2.49 19.97 6.52
N ASN A 423 -2.33 21.25 6.85
CA ASN A 423 -2.33 22.37 5.89
C ASN A 423 -3.60 22.48 5.03
N THR A 424 -4.74 21.97 5.50
CA THR A 424 -6.02 22.09 4.77
C THR A 424 -7.19 22.42 5.70
N SER A 425 -8.31 22.85 5.11
CA SER A 425 -9.59 23.00 5.80
C SER A 425 -10.40 21.70 5.85
N TYR A 426 -9.77 20.55 5.64
CA TYR A 426 -10.47 19.26 5.64
C TYR A 426 -10.11 18.43 6.87
N GLU A 427 -11.07 17.62 7.30
CA GLU A 427 -10.88 16.60 8.33
C GLU A 427 -11.58 15.30 7.92
N LEU A 428 -11.10 14.16 8.41
CA LEU A 428 -11.86 12.92 8.36
C LEU A 428 -12.78 12.85 9.56
N THR A 429 -14.05 12.60 9.32
CA THR A 429 -15.08 12.42 10.36
C THR A 429 -15.87 11.16 10.06
N TRP A 430 -16.43 10.56 11.10
CA TRP A 430 -17.31 9.41 10.97
C TRP A 430 -18.41 9.68 9.92
N ASP A 431 -18.66 8.69 9.05
CA ASP A 431 -19.63 8.80 7.96
C ASP A 431 -21.09 8.59 8.40
N GLY A 432 -21.32 8.24 9.67
CA GLY A 432 -22.65 8.00 10.23
C GLY A 432 -23.06 6.53 10.23
N GLN A 433 -22.20 5.61 9.75
CA GLN A 433 -22.51 4.19 9.67
C GLN A 433 -21.44 3.33 10.36
N VAL A 434 -21.87 2.19 10.87
CA VAL A 434 -21.00 1.13 11.38
C VAL A 434 -21.47 -0.16 10.73
N ASP A 435 -20.60 -0.83 9.99
CA ASP A 435 -20.93 -2.15 9.45
C ASP A 435 -20.61 -3.22 10.49
N HIS A 436 -21.53 -4.17 10.60
CA HIS A 436 -21.46 -5.29 11.53
C HIS A 436 -21.27 -6.58 10.75
N SER A 437 -20.25 -7.35 11.10
CA SER A 437 -20.11 -8.71 10.61
C SER A 437 -19.55 -9.60 11.71
N GLY A 438 -19.62 -10.91 11.51
CA GLY A 438 -19.12 -11.89 12.46
C GLY A 438 -18.93 -13.21 11.78
N TRP A 439 -18.08 -14.04 12.36
CA TRP A 439 -17.78 -15.34 11.80
C TRP A 439 -17.34 -16.33 12.86
N SER A 440 -17.45 -17.62 12.56
CA SER A 440 -17.06 -18.67 13.48
C SER A 440 -16.28 -19.79 12.80
N MET A 441 -15.32 -20.37 13.53
CA MET A 441 -14.66 -21.61 13.15
C MET A 441 -15.47 -22.81 13.60
N GLN A 442 -15.38 -23.91 12.85
CA GLN A 442 -15.85 -25.20 13.37
C GLN A 442 -14.95 -25.61 14.53
N ALA A 443 -15.56 -25.94 15.67
CA ALA A 443 -14.83 -26.41 16.83
C ALA A 443 -14.02 -27.66 16.46
N SER A 444 -12.71 -27.62 16.65
CA SER A 444 -11.92 -28.84 16.73
C SER A 444 -12.33 -29.53 18.02
N GLY A 445 -12.95 -30.71 17.95
CA GLY A 445 -13.54 -31.44 19.10
C GLY A 445 -12.57 -31.91 20.19
N TYR A 446 -11.42 -31.25 20.36
CA TYR A 446 -10.47 -31.44 21.45
C TYR A 446 -10.60 -30.31 22.46
N ASP A 447 -11.55 -30.44 23.38
CA ASP A 447 -11.62 -29.55 24.55
C ASP A 447 -10.55 -29.95 25.56
N SER A 448 -9.45 -29.20 25.61
CA SER A 448 -8.51 -29.29 26.72
C SER A 448 -9.07 -28.49 27.91
N PRO A 449 -9.32 -29.12 29.07
CA PRO A 449 -9.94 -28.44 30.22
C PRO A 449 -9.13 -27.22 30.68
N ASN A 450 -7.81 -27.25 30.51
CA ASN A 450 -6.89 -26.19 30.95
C ASN A 450 -6.57 -25.14 29.87
N GLU A 451 -7.25 -25.18 28.71
CA GLU A 451 -6.99 -24.18 27.68
C GLU A 451 -7.56 -22.81 28.06
N SER A 452 -6.82 -21.74 27.74
CA SER A 452 -7.23 -20.37 27.96
C SER A 452 -8.51 -20.05 27.17
N TRP A 453 -9.37 -19.19 27.71
CA TRP A 453 -10.70 -18.89 27.13
C TRP A 453 -10.61 -18.45 25.66
N HIS A 454 -9.61 -17.63 25.30
CA HIS A 454 -9.43 -17.11 23.95
C HIS A 454 -9.02 -18.18 22.92
N ARG A 455 -8.46 -19.32 23.37
CA ARG A 455 -8.19 -20.46 22.49
C ARG A 455 -9.40 -21.37 22.29
N LYS A 456 -10.32 -21.38 23.29
CA LYS A 456 -11.61 -22.07 23.22
C LYS A 456 -12.63 -21.29 22.39
N SER A 457 -12.46 -19.97 22.26
CA SER A 457 -13.36 -19.12 21.48
C SER A 457 -13.22 -19.41 19.99
N ASN A 458 -14.34 -19.78 19.38
CA ASN A 458 -14.45 -20.06 17.96
C ASN A 458 -15.29 -19.02 17.22
N ALA A 459 -15.76 -17.97 17.90
CA ALA A 459 -16.66 -16.98 17.33
C ALA A 459 -16.06 -15.59 17.44
N PHE A 460 -16.07 -14.86 16.33
CA PHE A 460 -15.44 -13.56 16.18
C PHE A 460 -16.47 -12.52 15.76
N ASP A 461 -16.31 -11.33 16.29
CA ASP A 461 -17.17 -10.19 16.08
C ASP A 461 -16.36 -9.08 15.43
N VAL A 462 -16.86 -8.53 14.32
CA VAL A 462 -16.17 -7.52 13.52
C VAL A 462 -17.04 -6.27 13.43
N ARG A 463 -16.39 -5.12 13.61
CA ARG A 463 -16.97 -3.80 13.41
C ARG A 463 -16.13 -3.04 12.41
N ILE A 464 -16.78 -2.43 11.43
CA ILE A 464 -16.13 -1.57 10.45
C ILE A 464 -16.67 -0.16 10.65
N ILE A 465 -15.78 0.77 10.97
CA ILE A 465 -16.11 2.20 11.07
C ILE A 465 -15.35 2.97 10.01
N ARG A 466 -16.05 3.85 9.30
CA ARG A 466 -15.49 4.62 8.20
C ARG A 466 -15.49 6.11 8.54
N PHE A 467 -14.36 6.74 8.24
CA PHE A 467 -14.17 8.19 8.34
C PHE A 467 -13.98 8.75 6.93
N THR A 468 -14.82 9.72 6.58
CA THR A 468 -14.83 10.37 5.27
C THR A 468 -14.37 11.81 5.38
N ARG A 469 -13.65 12.27 4.36
CA ARG A 469 -13.17 13.64 4.27
C ARG A 469 -14.33 14.61 4.13
N LYS A 470 -14.43 15.54 5.08
CA LYS A 470 -15.37 16.67 5.06
C LYS A 470 -14.59 17.96 5.19
N ARG A 471 -15.14 19.04 4.63
CA ARG A 471 -14.60 20.39 4.81
C ARG A 471 -15.08 20.89 6.17
N ASN A 472 -14.16 21.39 6.98
CA ASN A 472 -14.46 22.10 8.21
C ASN A 472 -15.20 23.39 7.82
N VAL A 473 -16.43 23.54 8.30
CA VAL A 473 -17.32 24.67 7.98
C VAL A 473 -17.08 25.80 8.96
#